data_AF-A0A9E3EKG2-F1
#
_entry.id   AF-A0A9E3EKG2-F1
#
_cell.length_a   1.000
_cell.length_b   1.000
_cell.length_c   1.000
_cell.angle_alpha   90.00
_cell.angle_beta   90.00
_cell.angle_gamma   90.00
#
_symmetry.space_group_name_H-M   'P 1'
#
loop_
_entity.id
_entity.type
_entity.pdbx_description
1 polymer ?
#
loop_
_entity_poly.entity_id
_entity_poly.type
_entity_poly.pdbx_seq_one_letter_code
_entity_poly.pdbx_strand_id
1 'polypeptide(L)'
;LENLVTEIGHSVVGIASTREEAVKLAREQEPDLVLADIQLADGSSGVDAAADILRTLNIPVIFITAFPECLLTGERLEPTYLISKPFLRDTVKATVGQALFFHKPAGVRPATGFDGEDRNAATGHWSATA
;
A
#
# COMPACT_ATOMS: atom_id res chain seq x y z
N LEU A 1 -0.33 14.38 4.55
CA LEU A 1 -0.57 13.02 4.03
C LEU A 1 -1.83 12.43 4.65
N GLU A 2 -1.93 12.45 5.98
CA GLU A 2 -3.12 12.02 6.73
C GLU A 2 -4.45 12.54 6.14
N ASN A 3 -4.62 13.87 6.00
CA ASN A 3 -5.82 14.45 5.41
C ASN A 3 -6.15 13.89 4.03
N LEU A 4 -5.14 13.69 3.18
CA LEU A 4 -5.33 13.12 1.84
C LEU A 4 -5.86 11.68 1.92
N VAL A 5 -5.30 10.87 2.81
CA VAL A 5 -5.71 9.47 3.04
C VAL A 5 -7.15 9.39 3.56
N THR A 6 -7.51 10.28 4.48
CA THR A 6 -8.88 10.39 5.01
C THR A 6 -9.86 10.83 3.92
N GLU A 7 -9.50 11.81 3.10
CA GLU A 7 -10.35 12.33 2.02
C GLU A 7 -10.57 11.32 0.88
N ILE A 8 -9.65 10.37 0.65
CA ILE A 8 -9.86 9.28 -0.32
C ILE A 8 -10.65 8.10 0.28
N GLY A 9 -11.07 8.18 1.56
CA GLY A 9 -11.98 7.24 2.20
C GLY A 9 -11.32 6.17 3.09
N HIS A 10 -10.05 6.35 3.47
CA HIS A 10 -9.36 5.42 4.38
C HIS A 10 -9.25 5.98 5.80
N SER A 11 -9.20 5.10 6.80
CA SER A 11 -8.94 5.49 8.18
C SER A 11 -7.44 5.39 8.49
N VAL A 12 -6.87 6.41 9.11
CA VAL A 12 -5.48 6.38 9.59
C VAL A 12 -5.47 5.82 11.00
N VAL A 13 -4.91 4.62 11.17
CA VAL A 13 -4.86 3.90 12.47
C VAL A 13 -3.64 4.26 13.31
N GLY A 14 -2.65 4.94 12.74
CA GLY A 14 -1.46 5.39 13.45
C GLY A 14 -0.50 6.16 12.55
N ILE A 15 0.34 6.99 13.16
CA ILE A 15 1.43 7.71 12.50
C ILE A 15 2.69 7.46 13.33
N ALA A 16 3.74 7.01 12.67
CA ALA A 16 5.04 6.78 13.28
C ALA A 16 6.09 7.72 12.68
N SER A 17 6.99 8.23 13.53
CA SER A 17 8.11 9.07 13.08
C SER A 17 9.47 8.37 13.16
N THR A 18 9.53 7.18 13.77
CA THR A 18 10.74 6.35 13.88
C THR A 18 10.46 4.91 13.47
N ARG A 19 11.53 4.15 13.19
CA ARG A 19 11.45 2.73 12.85
C ARG A 19 10.78 1.91 13.96
N GLU A 20 11.22 2.06 15.21
CA GLU A 20 10.70 1.28 16.34
C GLU A 20 9.21 1.53 16.56
N GLU A 21 8.79 2.80 16.47
CA GLU A 21 7.38 3.20 16.60
C GLU A 21 6.54 2.60 15.46
N ALA A 22 7.05 2.63 14.22
CA ALA A 22 6.35 2.08 13.07
C ALA A 22 6.10 0.57 13.21
N VAL A 23 7.14 -0.19 13.61
CA VAL A 23 7.02 -1.64 13.81
C VAL A 23 6.06 -1.97 14.95
N LYS A 24 6.12 -1.21 16.05
CA LYS A 24 5.22 -1.39 17.20
C LYS A 24 3.77 -1.10 16.81
N LEU A 25 3.49 0.05 16.21
CA LEU A 25 2.14 0.44 15.80
C LEU A 25 1.55 -0.51 14.76
N ALA A 26 2.34 -0.96 13.79
CA ALA A 26 1.86 -1.91 12.80
C ALA A 26 1.40 -3.23 13.44
N ARG A 27 2.12 -3.73 14.46
CA ARG A 27 1.73 -4.94 15.19
C ARG A 27 0.51 -4.75 16.08
N GLU A 28 0.36 -3.57 16.69
CA GLU A 28 -0.76 -3.29 17.59
C GLU A 28 -2.06 -3.00 16.84
N GLN A 29 -1.97 -2.35 15.67
CA GLN A 29 -3.13 -1.88 14.90
C GLN A 29 -3.48 -2.77 13.71
N GLU A 30 -2.59 -3.69 13.31
CA GLU A 30 -2.75 -4.60 12.17
C GLU A 30 -3.34 -3.91 10.91
N PRO A 31 -2.67 -2.87 10.37
CA PRO A 31 -3.21 -2.08 9.26
C PRO A 31 -3.29 -2.89 7.96
N ASP A 32 -4.29 -2.60 7.12
CA ASP A 32 -4.41 -3.22 5.79
C ASP A 32 -3.40 -2.72 4.76
N LEU A 33 -2.74 -1.59 5.03
CA LEU A 33 -1.74 -0.97 4.15
C LEU A 33 -0.84 -0.01 4.93
N VAL A 34 0.43 0.05 4.56
CA VAL A 34 1.40 1.02 5.11
C VAL A 34 1.80 2.02 4.04
N LEU A 35 1.73 3.31 4.37
CA LEU A 35 2.35 4.40 3.62
C LEU A 35 3.62 4.81 4.37
N ALA A 36 4.80 4.55 3.80
CA ALA A 36 6.07 4.84 4.44
C ALA A 36 6.84 5.93 3.70
N ASP A 37 7.42 6.89 4.42
CA ASP A 37 8.47 7.72 3.83
C ASP A 37 9.77 6.90 3.74
N ILE A 38 10.60 7.16 2.75
CA ILE A 38 11.91 6.48 2.66
C ILE A 38 12.86 7.02 3.72
N GLN A 39 12.80 8.32 3.96
CA GLN A 39 13.63 9.00 4.95
C GLN A 39 12.74 9.49 6.08
N LEU A 40 12.92 8.90 7.26
CA LEU A 40 12.17 9.29 8.45
C LEU A 40 12.78 10.54 9.09
N ALA A 41 11.99 11.23 9.92
CA ALA A 41 12.36 12.53 10.50
C ALA A 41 13.58 12.46 11.42
N ASP A 42 13.84 11.29 12.01
CA ASP A 42 15.00 11.00 12.86
C ASP A 42 16.25 10.58 12.06
N GLY A 43 16.16 10.56 10.72
CA GLY A 43 17.21 10.09 9.82
C GLY A 43 17.28 8.57 9.67
N SER A 44 16.37 7.83 10.31
CA SER A 44 16.25 6.38 10.12
C SER A 44 15.63 6.04 8.75
N SER A 45 15.87 4.79 8.33
CA SER A 45 15.44 4.27 7.03
C SER A 45 14.02 3.72 7.13
N GLY A 46 13.05 4.38 6.51
CA GLY A 46 11.67 3.86 6.44
C GLY A 46 11.55 2.59 5.59
N VAL A 47 12.52 2.35 4.69
CA VAL A 47 12.69 1.07 3.99
C VAL A 47 12.98 -0.06 4.97
N ASP A 48 13.82 0.18 5.97
CA ASP A 48 14.17 -0.84 6.96
C ASP A 48 12.99 -1.10 7.90
N ALA A 49 12.25 -0.04 8.27
CA ALA A 49 11.03 -0.15 9.04
C ALA A 49 9.97 -0.98 8.31
N ALA A 50 9.75 -0.70 7.01
CA ALA A 50 8.86 -1.48 6.17
C ALA A 50 9.31 -2.94 6.04
N ALA A 51 10.61 -3.19 5.86
CA ALA A 51 11.15 -4.55 5.80
C ALA A 51 10.88 -5.33 7.09
N ASP A 52 11.02 -4.69 8.26
CA ASP A 52 10.69 -5.31 9.55
C ASP A 52 9.19 -5.58 9.72
N ILE A 53 8.33 -4.66 9.27
CA ILE A 53 6.87 -4.84 9.27
C ILE A 53 6.50 -6.04 8.40
N LEU A 54 7.03 -6.09 7.17
CA LEU A 54 6.78 -7.15 6.18
C LEU A 54 7.25 -8.55 6.64
N ARG A 55 8.24 -8.62 7.54
CA ARG A 55 8.65 -9.90 8.16
C ARG A 55 7.59 -10.48 9.09
N THR A 56 6.72 -9.63 9.64
CA THR A 56 5.68 -10.04 10.60
C THR A 56 4.26 -9.96 10.06
N LEU A 57 4.00 -9.06 9.12
CA LEU A 57 2.68 -8.79 8.57
C LEU A 57 2.74 -8.91 7.05
N ASN A 58 1.81 -9.66 6.46
CA ASN A 58 1.69 -9.77 5.02
C ASN A 58 0.75 -8.69 4.48
N ILE A 59 1.20 -7.44 4.48
CA ILE A 59 0.41 -6.26 4.06
C ILE A 59 1.17 -5.45 2.99
N PRO A 60 0.49 -4.75 2.08
CA PRO A 60 1.15 -3.93 1.07
C PRO A 60 1.80 -2.70 1.70
N VAL A 61 2.98 -2.35 1.20
CA VAL A 61 3.70 -1.11 1.56
C VAL A 61 3.83 -0.24 0.31
N ILE A 62 3.43 1.02 0.43
CA ILE A 62 3.67 2.06 -0.58
C ILE A 62 4.68 3.05 -0.01
N PHE A 63 5.75 3.31 -0.75
CA PHE A 63 6.74 4.31 -0.38
C PHE A 63 6.42 5.67 -0.97
N ILE A 64 6.57 6.74 -0.17
CA ILE A 64 6.38 8.12 -0.59
C ILE A 64 7.62 8.95 -0.26
N THR A 65 8.35 9.47 -1.25
CA THR A 65 9.63 10.17 -1.02
C THR A 65 9.78 11.41 -1.90
N ALA A 66 10.53 12.41 -1.45
CA ALA A 66 11.02 13.50 -2.31
C ALA A 66 12.31 13.15 -3.08
N PHE A 67 12.96 12.03 -2.72
CA PHE A 67 14.25 11.57 -3.26
C PHE A 67 14.13 10.09 -3.70
N PRO A 68 13.49 9.81 -4.84
CA PRO A 68 13.36 8.44 -5.36
C PRO A 68 14.69 7.77 -5.68
N GLU A 69 15.72 8.56 -6.01
CA GLU A 69 17.06 8.09 -6.33
C GLU A 69 17.76 7.34 -5.18
N CYS A 70 17.34 7.54 -3.92
CA CYS A 70 17.88 6.80 -2.77
C CYS A 70 17.60 5.29 -2.83
N LEU A 71 16.70 4.84 -3.71
CA LEU A 71 16.40 3.43 -3.94
C LEU A 71 17.16 2.84 -5.14
N LEU A 72 17.83 3.67 -5.94
CA LEU A 72 18.54 3.25 -7.15
C LEU A 72 19.99 2.79 -6.86
N THR A 73 20.33 2.54 -5.59
CA THR A 73 21.66 2.06 -5.19
C THR A 73 21.90 0.59 -5.50
N GLY A 74 20.85 -0.17 -5.87
CA GLY A 74 20.92 -1.60 -6.21
C GLY A 74 21.20 -2.54 -5.02
N GLU A 75 21.48 -2.00 -3.83
CA GLU A 75 21.74 -2.76 -2.60
C GLU A 75 20.49 -2.98 -1.74
N ARG A 76 19.39 -2.27 -2.05
CA ARG A 76 18.14 -2.32 -1.30
C ARG A 76 17.02 -2.92 -2.15
N LEU A 77 16.08 -3.60 -1.48
CA LEU A 77 14.88 -4.12 -2.10
C LEU A 77 14.15 -3.02 -2.87
N GLU A 78 13.91 -3.24 -4.16
CA GLU A 78 13.09 -2.34 -4.96
C GLU A 78 11.64 -2.42 -4.47
N PRO A 79 11.03 -1.29 -4.08
CA PRO A 79 9.67 -1.32 -3.59
C PRO A 79 8.69 -1.59 -4.73
N THR A 80 7.69 -2.44 -4.47
CA THR A 80 6.61 -2.74 -5.41
C THR A 80 5.80 -1.50 -5.80
N TYR A 81 5.66 -0.54 -4.87
CA TYR A 81 4.89 0.69 -5.07
C TYR A 81 5.69 1.90 -4.56
N LEU A 82 5.86 2.91 -5.41
CA LEU A 82 6.57 4.15 -5.11
C LEU A 82 5.81 5.36 -5.65
N ILE A 83 5.68 6.40 -4.83
CA ILE A 83 5.09 7.69 -5.19
C ILE A 83 6.10 8.80 -4.87
N SER A 84 6.51 9.57 -5.87
CA SER A 84 7.39 10.73 -5.65
C SER A 84 6.59 11.95 -5.15
N LYS A 85 7.19 12.73 -4.26
CA LYS A 85 6.70 14.07 -3.88
C LYS A 85 7.19 15.11 -4.90
N PRO A 86 6.37 16.12 -5.24
CA PRO A 86 4.97 16.29 -4.85
C PRO A 86 4.06 15.27 -5.55
N PHE A 87 3.04 14.79 -4.85
CA PHE A 87 2.10 13.79 -5.36
C PHE A 87 0.75 14.40 -5.73
N LEU A 88 0.08 13.82 -6.73
CA LEU A 88 -1.30 14.14 -7.08
C LEU A 88 -2.25 13.24 -6.30
N ARG A 89 -3.41 13.78 -5.90
CA ARG A 89 -4.46 13.02 -5.20
C ARG A 89 -4.85 11.74 -5.94
N ASP A 90 -5.04 11.85 -7.25
CA ASP A 90 -5.48 10.72 -8.08
C ASP A 90 -4.40 9.63 -8.17
N THR A 91 -3.11 10.01 -8.17
CA THR A 91 -2.00 9.04 -8.11
C THR A 91 -2.04 8.27 -6.80
N VAL A 92 -2.15 8.94 -5.65
CA VAL A 92 -2.23 8.26 -4.35
C VAL A 92 -3.44 7.33 -4.30
N LYS A 93 -4.61 7.79 -4.76
CA LYS A 93 -5.83 6.99 -4.80
C LYS A 93 -5.67 5.74 -5.69
N ALA A 94 -5.11 5.90 -6.88
CA ALA A 94 -4.89 4.80 -7.82
C ALA A 94 -3.91 3.76 -7.25
N THR A 95 -2.77 4.20 -6.72
CA THR A 95 -1.74 3.31 -6.17
C THR A 95 -2.24 2.59 -4.92
N VAL A 96 -2.96 3.27 -4.02
CA VAL A 96 -3.58 2.62 -2.84
C VAL A 96 -4.61 1.57 -3.28
N GLY A 97 -5.45 1.90 -4.26
CA GLY A 97 -6.42 0.95 -4.82
C GLY A 97 -5.76 -0.27 -5.44
N GLN A 98 -4.69 -0.08 -6.23
CA GLN A 98 -3.91 -1.18 -6.80
C GLN A 98 -3.27 -2.05 -5.71
N ALA A 99 -2.61 -1.42 -4.73
CA ALA A 99 -1.94 -2.12 -3.65
C ALA A 99 -2.91 -3.01 -2.86
N LEU A 100 -4.07 -2.48 -2.45
CA LEU A 100 -5.10 -3.25 -1.75
C LEU A 100 -5.76 -4.32 -2.63
N PHE A 101 -5.90 -4.09 -3.94
CA PHE A 101 -6.51 -5.05 -4.85
C PHE A 101 -5.61 -6.26 -5.14
N PHE A 102 -4.32 -6.01 -5.43
CA PHE A 102 -3.35 -7.06 -5.77
C PHE A 102 -2.78 -7.74 -4.52
N HIS A 103 -2.77 -7.05 -3.38
CA HIS A 103 -2.35 -7.61 -2.10
C HIS A 103 -3.55 -8.23 -1.38
N LYS A 104 -4.10 -9.31 -1.95
CA LYS A 104 -5.06 -10.15 -1.22
C LYS A 104 -4.32 -10.84 -0.06
N PRO A 105 -4.71 -10.59 1.21
CA PRO A 105 -4.26 -11.49 2.27
C PRO A 105 -4.79 -12.88 1.94
N ALA A 106 -3.97 -13.90 2.20
CA ALA A 106 -4.37 -15.30 2.13
C ALA A 106 -5.47 -15.55 3.18
N GLY A 107 -6.72 -15.14 2.90
CA GLY A 107 -7.77 -15.13 3.91
C GLY A 107 -9.11 -14.53 3.49
N VAL A 108 -9.20 -13.70 2.44
CA VAL A 108 -10.53 -13.26 1.95
C VAL A 108 -11.11 -14.35 1.05
N ARG A 109 -11.84 -15.30 1.65
CA ARG A 109 -12.83 -16.09 0.91
C ARG A 109 -13.83 -15.09 0.33
N PRO A 110 -14.11 -15.09 -0.99
CA PRO A 110 -15.25 -14.34 -1.48
C PRO A 110 -16.47 -14.82 -0.69
N ALA A 111 -17.25 -13.89 -0.14
CA ALA A 111 -18.51 -14.23 0.49
C ALA A 111 -19.34 -15.02 -0.53
N THR A 112 -19.46 -16.32 -0.31
CA THR A 112 -20.37 -17.19 -1.04
C THR A 112 -21.78 -16.71 -0.71
N GLY A 113 -22.44 -16.12 -1.71
CA GLY A 113 -23.79 -15.59 -1.56
C GLY A 113 -24.27 -14.84 -2.79
N PHE A 114 -24.24 -15.50 -3.95
CA PHE A 114 -25.12 -15.16 -5.08
C PHE A 114 -25.67 -16.49 -5.62
N ASP A 115 -26.67 -17.02 -4.91
CA ASP A 115 -27.65 -17.93 -5.48
C ASP A 115 -28.70 -17.09 -6.19
N GLY A 116 -29.01 -17.45 -7.45
CA GLY A 116 -30.17 -16.91 -8.16
C GLY A 116 -29.84 -16.32 -9.52
N GLU A 117 -29.62 -17.21 -10.49
CA GLU A 117 -30.31 -17.22 -11.78
C GLU A 117 -30.72 -15.84 -12.35
N ASP A 118 -29.96 -15.34 -13.33
CA ASP A 118 -30.64 -14.91 -14.56
C ASP A 118 -29.78 -15.03 -15.81
N ARG A 119 -30.40 -15.66 -16.80
CA ARG A 119 -29.86 -15.95 -18.11
C ARG A 119 -30.08 -14.71 -18.97
N ASN A 120 -29.02 -14.04 -19.42
CA ASN A 120 -29.01 -13.56 -20.80
C ASN A 120 -27.59 -13.30 -21.31
N ALA A 121 -27.31 -13.89 -22.45
CA ALA A 121 -26.10 -13.66 -23.21
C ALA A 121 -26.07 -12.21 -23.73
N ALA A 122 -24.95 -11.52 -23.50
CA ALA A 122 -24.53 -10.42 -24.35
C ALA A 122 -22.99 -10.43 -24.42
N THR A 123 -22.53 -10.69 -25.63
CA THR A 123 -21.14 -10.64 -26.12
C THR A 123 -20.38 -9.40 -25.65
N GLY A 124 -19.24 -9.62 -24.98
CA GLY A 124 -18.25 -8.59 -24.68
C GLY A 124 -16.85 -9.16 -24.90
N HIS A 125 -16.34 -8.99 -26.12
CA HIS A 125 -14.98 -9.34 -26.52
C HIS A 125 -14.01 -8.32 -25.89
N TRP A 126 -13.16 -8.75 -24.95
CA TRP A 126 -12.07 -7.90 -24.44
C TRP A 126 -10.74 -8.47 -24.95
N SER A 127 -10.15 -7.79 -25.93
CA SER A 127 -8.76 -7.99 -26.34
C SER A 127 -7.94 -6.86 -25.73
N ALA A 128 -6.99 -7.21 -24.85
CA ALA A 128 -5.94 -6.30 -24.42
C ALA A 128 -4.69 -6.61 -25.24
N THR A 129 -4.21 -5.63 -26.01
CA THR A 129 -2.89 -5.68 -26.65
C THR A 129 -2.07 -4.50 -26.14
N ALA A 130 -0.86 -4.83 -25.66
CA ALA A 130 0.35 -4.03 -25.38
C ALA A 130 0.20 -2.53 -25.07
#